data_AF-A0A258C9N3-F1
#
_entry.id   AF-A0A258C9N3-F1
#
_cell.length_a   1.000
_cell.length_b   1.000
_cell.length_c   1.000
_cell.angle_alpha   90.00
_cell.angle_beta   90.00
_cell.angle_gamma   90.00
#
_symmetry.space_group_name_H-M   'P 1'
#
loop_
_entity.id
_entity.type
_entity.pdbx_description
1 polymer ?
#
loop_
_entity_poly.entity_id
_entity_poly.type
_entity_poly.pdbx_seq_one_letter_code
_entity_poly.pdbx_strand_id
1 'polypeptide(L)'
;MKRAFPLTLLALVSSLQAAPQAVTLEQAASLYEQHCQSCHGANRLGGAGPALLPESLSRIKPDETRQVIRDGRPASQMAAYAHLLDDAQIDGLVSYLYQPSATPPTWSDADLQASHRILTDITTLPTSAQHGADPLNLFVVVEAGNHHVRILDGENFEELAKFQSHFALHGGPKFSPDGRFVYFASRDGWVSVYDLHNLKMIAEVRAGLIIRHIAGVQTIPG
;
A
#
# COMPACT_ATOMS: atom_id res chain seq x y z
N MET A 1 -40.79 59.45 -53.02
CA MET A 1 -40.85 57.97 -53.03
C MET A 1 -39.77 57.45 -52.08
N LYS A 2 -40.15 57.04 -50.86
CA LYS A 2 -39.21 56.62 -49.79
C LYS A 2 -39.10 55.10 -49.82
N ARG A 3 -37.89 54.56 -50.04
CA ARG A 3 -37.60 53.11 -50.01
C ARG A 3 -37.28 52.70 -48.57
N ALA A 4 -38.06 51.77 -48.02
CA ALA A 4 -37.83 51.17 -46.70
C ALA A 4 -36.94 49.92 -46.85
N PHE A 5 -35.85 49.85 -46.09
CA PHE A 5 -34.98 48.68 -45.97
C PHE A 5 -35.49 47.79 -44.83
N PRO A 6 -35.57 46.46 -45.00
CA PRO A 6 -35.97 45.56 -43.93
C PRO A 6 -34.79 45.34 -42.98
N LEU A 7 -35.00 45.64 -41.70
CA LEU A 7 -34.04 45.38 -40.63
C LEU A 7 -34.11 43.89 -40.26
N THR A 8 -33.15 43.09 -40.71
CA THR A 8 -33.05 41.67 -40.35
C THR A 8 -32.46 41.55 -38.94
N LEU A 9 -33.29 41.11 -37.99
CA LEU A 9 -32.89 40.91 -36.59
C LEU A 9 -32.12 39.58 -36.49
N LEU A 10 -30.80 39.64 -36.35
CA LEU A 10 -29.94 38.47 -36.14
C LEU A 10 -30.03 38.07 -34.64
N ALA A 11 -30.76 37.00 -34.34
CA ALA A 11 -30.82 36.46 -32.98
C ALA A 11 -29.51 35.75 -32.61
N LEU A 12 -28.74 36.32 -31.68
CA LEU A 12 -27.63 35.62 -31.03
C LEU A 12 -28.19 34.51 -30.14
N VAL A 13 -28.01 33.26 -30.55
CA VAL A 13 -28.27 32.09 -29.70
C VAL A 13 -27.03 31.87 -28.84
N SER A 14 -27.04 32.38 -27.61
CA SER A 14 -25.99 32.07 -26.62
C SER A 14 -26.12 30.62 -26.18
N SER A 15 -25.19 29.77 -26.59
CA SER A 15 -25.06 28.40 -26.12
C SER A 15 -24.64 28.42 -24.64
N LEU A 16 -25.54 28.04 -23.73
CA LEU A 16 -25.17 27.74 -22.35
C LEU A 16 -24.31 26.46 -22.37
N GLN A 17 -22.99 26.60 -22.27
CA GLN A 17 -22.12 25.46 -21.97
C GLN A 17 -22.38 25.01 -20.53
N ALA A 18 -22.94 23.82 -20.38
CA ALA A 18 -23.04 23.16 -19.09
C ALA A 18 -21.62 22.95 -18.53
N ALA A 19 -21.39 23.42 -17.30
CA ALA A 19 -20.15 23.12 -16.59
C ALA A 19 -20.00 21.60 -16.43
N PRO A 20 -18.77 21.05 -16.49
CA PRO A 20 -18.54 19.64 -16.22
C PRO A 20 -19.12 19.29 -14.85
N GLN A 21 -20.00 18.29 -14.82
CA GLN A 21 -20.65 17.86 -13.59
C GLN A 21 -19.60 17.21 -12.69
N ALA A 22 -19.52 17.66 -11.44
CA ALA A 22 -18.68 17.04 -10.44
C ALA A 22 -19.16 15.60 -10.17
N VAL A 23 -18.22 14.67 -10.12
CA VAL A 23 -18.50 13.26 -9.78
C VAL A 23 -18.91 13.17 -8.32
N THR A 24 -20.08 12.57 -8.07
CA THR A 24 -20.57 12.36 -6.70
C THR A 24 -19.75 11.29 -5.98
N LEU A 25 -19.81 11.27 -4.65
CA LEU A 25 -19.12 10.24 -3.86
C LEU A 25 -19.63 8.82 -4.15
N GLU A 26 -20.91 8.67 -4.48
CA GLU A 26 -21.51 7.40 -4.87
C GLU A 26 -20.94 6.92 -6.22
N GLN A 27 -20.85 7.83 -7.21
CA GLN A 27 -20.23 7.52 -8.49
C GLN A 27 -18.75 7.18 -8.33
N ALA A 28 -18.02 7.92 -7.49
CA ALA A 28 -16.62 7.62 -7.20
C ALA A 28 -16.45 6.27 -6.48
N ALA A 29 -17.36 5.90 -5.58
CA ALA A 29 -17.38 4.58 -4.95
C ALA A 29 -17.60 3.46 -5.98
N SER A 30 -18.50 3.64 -6.95
CA SER A 30 -18.68 2.68 -8.05
C SER A 30 -17.43 2.56 -8.94
N LEU A 31 -16.76 3.67 -9.24
CA LEU A 31 -15.48 3.65 -9.97
C LEU A 31 -14.41 2.89 -9.17
N TYR A 32 -14.35 3.09 -7.85
CA TYR A 32 -13.43 2.38 -6.97
C TYR A 32 -13.68 0.86 -6.99
N GLU A 33 -14.94 0.44 -6.90
CA GLU A 33 -15.33 -0.98 -6.97
C GLU A 33 -14.92 -1.61 -8.31
N GLN A 34 -15.11 -0.90 -9.41
CA GLN A 34 -14.82 -1.40 -10.76
C GLN A 34 -13.32 -1.50 -11.06
N HIS A 35 -12.51 -0.57 -10.55
CA HIS A 35 -11.14 -0.41 -11.02
C HIS A 35 -10.07 -0.59 -9.94
N CYS A 36 -10.41 -0.44 -8.66
CA CYS A 36 -9.41 -0.37 -7.59
C CYS A 36 -9.56 -1.50 -6.56
N GLN A 37 -10.79 -1.92 -6.28
CA GLN A 37 -11.14 -2.84 -5.21
C GLN A 37 -10.44 -4.21 -5.31
N SER A 38 -10.20 -4.74 -6.51
CA SER A 38 -9.56 -6.04 -6.69
C SER A 38 -8.16 -6.12 -6.08
N CYS A 39 -7.45 -4.99 -6.02
CA CYS A 39 -6.11 -4.90 -5.44
C CYS A 39 -6.13 -4.25 -4.05
N HIS A 40 -6.93 -3.21 -3.85
CA HIS A 40 -6.93 -2.38 -2.64
C HIS A 40 -8.04 -2.75 -1.63
N GLY A 41 -8.86 -3.75 -1.93
CA GLY A 41 -9.92 -4.28 -1.08
C GLY A 41 -11.19 -3.41 -1.05
N ALA A 42 -12.34 -4.02 -0.78
CA ALA A 42 -13.64 -3.34 -0.84
C ALA A 42 -13.72 -2.10 0.08
N ASN A 43 -13.08 -2.19 1.26
CA ASN A 43 -13.09 -1.14 2.26
C ASN A 43 -11.79 -0.31 2.29
N ARG A 44 -11.01 -0.30 1.18
CA ARG A 44 -9.70 0.37 1.08
C ARG A 44 -8.66 -0.16 2.07
N LEU A 45 -8.86 -1.38 2.58
CA LEU A 45 -7.99 -2.00 3.59
C LEU A 45 -6.73 -2.62 3.00
N GLY A 46 -6.53 -2.57 1.69
CA GLY A 46 -5.42 -3.21 1.02
C GLY A 46 -5.64 -4.70 0.79
N GLY A 47 -4.70 -5.28 0.05
CA GLY A 47 -4.71 -6.66 -0.41
C GLY A 47 -3.42 -6.91 -1.18
N ALA A 48 -3.51 -7.14 -2.50
CA ALA A 48 -2.33 -7.13 -3.37
C ALA A 48 -1.72 -5.72 -3.52
N GLY A 49 -2.54 -4.68 -3.41
CA GLY A 49 -2.13 -3.28 -3.30
C GLY A 49 -2.21 -2.76 -1.86
N PRO A 50 -1.56 -1.62 -1.56
CA PRO A 50 -1.59 -1.04 -0.22
C PRO A 50 -2.98 -0.58 0.21
N ALA A 51 -3.17 -0.42 1.52
CA ALA A 51 -4.36 0.24 2.06
C ALA A 51 -4.44 1.71 1.58
N LEU A 52 -5.65 2.14 1.21
CA LEU A 52 -5.95 3.48 0.68
C LEU A 52 -6.90 4.26 1.61
N LEU A 53 -6.81 4.01 2.91
CA LEU A 53 -7.49 4.81 3.93
C LEU A 53 -6.89 6.22 3.99
N PRO A 54 -7.66 7.26 4.40
CA PRO A 54 -7.13 8.61 4.57
C PRO A 54 -5.87 8.66 5.44
N GLU A 55 -5.81 7.85 6.50
CA GLU A 55 -4.67 7.77 7.40
C GLU A 55 -3.45 7.10 6.74
N SER A 56 -3.70 6.13 5.85
CA SER A 56 -2.65 5.47 5.04
C SER A 56 -2.06 6.44 4.02
N LEU A 57 -2.91 7.27 3.43
CA LEU A 57 -2.55 8.31 2.46
C LEU A 57 -2.06 9.62 3.10
N SER A 58 -2.01 9.72 4.44
CA SER A 58 -1.69 10.97 5.16
C SER A 58 -0.34 11.62 4.80
N ARG A 59 0.56 10.91 4.13
CA ARG A 59 1.87 11.42 3.66
C ARG A 59 1.95 11.68 2.17
N ILE A 60 0.92 11.29 1.42
CA ILE A 60 0.82 11.46 -0.02
C ILE A 60 -0.15 12.62 -0.24
N LYS A 61 0.22 13.59 -1.08
CA LYS A 61 -0.66 14.72 -1.37
C LYS A 61 -1.76 14.29 -2.36
N PRO A 62 -2.98 14.88 -2.31
CA PRO A 62 -4.03 14.56 -3.28
C PRO A 62 -3.58 14.63 -4.74
N ASP A 63 -2.78 15.63 -5.11
CA ASP A 63 -2.24 15.78 -6.47
C ASP A 63 -1.29 14.64 -6.87
N GLU A 64 -0.52 14.11 -5.92
CA GLU A 64 0.35 12.95 -6.15
C GLU A 64 -0.48 11.68 -6.31
N THR A 65 -1.51 11.49 -5.48
CA THR A 65 -2.48 10.39 -5.63
C THR A 65 -3.18 10.47 -6.99
N ARG A 66 -3.59 11.67 -7.41
CA ARG A 66 -4.18 11.92 -8.73
C ARG A 66 -3.24 11.49 -9.86
N GLN A 67 -1.97 11.89 -9.78
CA GLN A 67 -0.95 11.53 -10.76
C GLN A 67 -0.73 10.02 -10.81
N VAL A 68 -0.67 9.35 -9.66
CA VAL A 68 -0.54 7.88 -9.59
C VAL A 68 -1.74 7.17 -10.20
N ILE A 69 -2.97 7.64 -9.98
CA ILE A 69 -4.16 7.06 -10.63
C ILE A 69 -4.08 7.27 -12.15
N ARG A 70 -3.72 8.48 -12.59
CA ARG A 70 -3.64 8.84 -14.01
C ARG A 70 -2.56 8.05 -14.76
N ASP A 71 -1.33 8.10 -14.26
CA ASP A 71 -0.12 7.66 -14.97
C ASP A 71 0.44 6.32 -14.47
N GLY A 72 -0.12 5.78 -13.39
CA GLY A 72 0.40 4.57 -12.74
C GLY A 72 1.71 4.81 -12.00
N ARG A 73 2.36 3.72 -11.57
CA ARG A 73 3.73 3.77 -11.01
C ARG A 73 4.66 2.84 -11.80
N PRO A 74 5.76 3.35 -12.37
CA PRO A 74 6.74 2.54 -13.09
C PRO A 74 7.26 1.38 -12.23
N ALA A 75 7.51 0.23 -12.87
CA ALA A 75 8.00 -0.99 -12.22
C ALA A 75 7.14 -1.47 -11.04
N SER A 76 5.83 -1.28 -11.13
CA SER A 76 4.85 -1.76 -10.15
C SER A 76 3.60 -2.30 -10.83
N GLN A 77 2.75 -2.99 -10.07
CA GLN A 77 1.44 -3.45 -10.54
C GLN A 77 0.39 -2.32 -10.60
N MET A 78 0.70 -1.11 -10.13
CA MET A 78 -0.21 0.03 -10.18
C MET A 78 -0.24 0.62 -11.60
N ALA A 79 -1.22 0.17 -12.39
CA ALA A 79 -1.44 0.61 -13.77
C ALA A 79 -1.94 2.06 -13.88
N ALA A 80 -1.77 2.64 -15.08
CA ALA A 80 -2.27 3.96 -15.45
C ALA A 80 -3.75 3.90 -15.86
N TYR A 81 -4.60 4.79 -15.36
CA TYR A 81 -6.04 4.82 -15.69
C TYR A 81 -6.46 5.97 -16.61
N ALA A 82 -5.54 6.84 -17.06
CA ALA A 82 -5.86 7.96 -17.97
C ALA A 82 -6.48 7.54 -19.31
N HIS A 83 -6.37 6.27 -19.69
CA HIS A 83 -6.96 5.72 -20.91
C HIS A 83 -8.41 5.21 -20.71
N LEU A 84 -8.86 5.08 -19.46
CA LEU A 84 -10.19 4.58 -19.07
C LEU A 84 -11.04 5.64 -18.39
N LEU A 85 -10.41 6.52 -17.59
CA LEU A 85 -11.06 7.51 -16.76
C LEU A 85 -10.71 8.92 -17.21
N ASP A 86 -11.72 9.78 -17.28
CA ASP A 86 -11.51 11.21 -17.52
C ASP A 86 -11.00 11.94 -16.27
N ASP A 87 -10.61 13.20 -16.43
CA ASP A 87 -10.06 14.00 -15.34
C ASP A 87 -11.05 14.19 -14.17
N ALA A 88 -12.35 14.31 -14.43
CA ALA A 88 -13.36 14.49 -13.41
C ALA A 88 -13.60 13.20 -12.60
N GLN A 89 -13.54 12.04 -13.25
CA GLN A 89 -13.60 10.72 -12.62
C GLN A 89 -12.38 10.46 -11.73
N ILE A 90 -11.18 10.82 -12.20
CA ILE A 90 -9.96 10.73 -11.40
C ILE A 90 -10.04 11.66 -10.18
N ASP A 91 -10.49 12.90 -10.36
CA ASP A 91 -10.67 13.86 -9.25
C ASP A 91 -11.72 13.39 -8.24
N GLY A 92 -12.79 12.75 -8.72
CA GLY A 92 -13.81 12.10 -7.89
C GLY A 92 -13.24 10.95 -7.06
N LEU A 93 -12.42 10.08 -7.67
CA LEU A 93 -11.73 8.99 -6.97
C LEU A 93 -10.78 9.52 -5.90
N VAL A 94 -9.97 10.54 -6.22
CA VAL A 94 -9.09 11.17 -5.22
C VAL A 94 -9.93 11.71 -4.06
N SER A 95 -11.00 12.45 -4.34
CA SER A 95 -11.89 12.98 -3.31
C SER A 95 -12.47 11.87 -2.41
N TYR A 96 -12.89 10.76 -3.02
CA TYR A 96 -13.39 9.58 -2.31
C TYR A 96 -12.32 8.94 -1.41
N LEU A 97 -11.09 8.77 -1.90
CA LEU A 97 -9.99 8.16 -1.15
C LEU A 97 -9.59 8.95 0.11
N TYR A 98 -9.66 10.29 0.06
CA TYR A 98 -9.36 11.14 1.21
C TYR A 98 -10.57 11.38 2.13
N GLN A 99 -11.76 10.94 1.75
CA GLN A 99 -12.93 11.01 2.62
C GLN A 99 -12.89 9.90 3.69
N PRO A 100 -13.07 10.25 4.98
CA PRO A 100 -13.29 9.27 6.04
C PRO A 100 -14.46 8.33 5.71
N SER A 101 -14.28 7.03 5.92
CA SER A 101 -15.37 6.07 5.77
C SER A 101 -16.50 6.43 6.74
N ALA A 102 -17.75 6.38 6.27
CA ALA A 102 -18.93 6.62 7.11
C ALA A 102 -19.00 5.66 8.32
N THR A 103 -18.50 4.43 8.13
CA THR A 103 -18.26 3.47 9.19
C THR A 103 -16.75 3.25 9.30
N PRO A 104 -16.12 3.58 10.44
CA PRO A 104 -14.71 3.27 10.65
C PRO A 104 -14.47 1.77 10.51
N PRO A 105 -13.47 1.35 9.73
CA PRO A 105 -13.13 -0.07 9.64
C PRO A 105 -12.63 -0.57 11.00
N THR A 106 -13.03 -1.78 11.36
CA THR A 106 -12.56 -2.48 12.55
C THR A 106 -11.59 -3.59 12.17
N TRP A 107 -10.74 -3.99 13.12
CA TRP A 107 -9.87 -5.15 13.02
C TRP A 107 -9.91 -5.86 14.36
N SER A 108 -10.63 -6.98 14.41
CA SER A 108 -10.90 -7.74 15.62
C SER A 108 -9.85 -8.82 15.85
N ASP A 109 -9.89 -9.46 17.01
CA ASP A 109 -9.07 -10.64 17.29
C ASP A 109 -9.34 -11.77 16.28
N ALA A 110 -10.58 -11.91 15.79
CA ALA A 110 -10.91 -12.89 14.76
C ALA A 110 -10.23 -12.58 13.43
N ASP A 111 -10.17 -11.29 13.04
CA ASP A 111 -9.47 -10.86 11.83
C ASP A 111 -7.95 -11.07 11.95
N LEU A 112 -7.40 -10.78 13.14
CA LEU A 112 -6.00 -11.06 13.46
C LEU A 112 -5.69 -12.54 13.29
N GLN A 113 -6.48 -13.42 13.93
CA GLN A 113 -6.27 -14.88 13.82
C GLN A 113 -6.45 -15.38 12.39
N ALA A 114 -7.44 -14.87 11.65
CA ALA A 114 -7.66 -15.24 10.26
C ALA A 114 -6.51 -14.79 9.33
N SER A 115 -5.79 -13.72 9.69
CA SER A 115 -4.65 -13.22 8.94
C SER A 115 -3.32 -13.93 9.25
N HIS A 116 -3.26 -14.70 10.33
CA HIS A 116 -2.04 -15.38 10.75
C HIS A 116 -1.71 -16.54 9.81
N ARG A 117 -0.48 -16.54 9.29
CA ARG A 117 0.01 -17.53 8.34
C ARG A 117 1.37 -18.04 8.79
N ILE A 118 1.48 -19.36 8.94
CA ILE A 118 2.78 -20.04 9.03
C ILE A 118 3.21 -20.39 7.60
N LEU A 119 4.34 -19.82 7.19
CA LEU A 119 4.91 -19.97 5.85
C LEU A 119 5.98 -21.05 5.81
N THR A 120 6.73 -21.19 6.90
CA THR A 120 7.75 -22.24 7.08
C THR A 120 7.62 -22.83 8.48
N ASP A 121 7.59 -24.15 8.58
CA ASP A 121 7.61 -24.85 9.87
C ASP A 121 9.00 -24.77 10.50
N ILE A 122 9.14 -23.91 11.50
CA ILE A 122 10.38 -23.66 12.24
C ILE A 122 10.95 -24.93 12.91
N THR A 123 10.12 -25.91 13.24
CA THR A 123 10.56 -27.15 13.90
C THR A 123 11.36 -28.06 12.98
N THR A 124 11.27 -27.82 11.66
CA THR A 124 11.99 -28.56 10.63
C THR A 124 13.34 -27.94 10.28
N LEU A 125 13.64 -26.74 10.80
CA LEU A 125 14.84 -25.98 10.45
C LEU A 125 15.97 -26.19 11.47
N PRO A 126 17.23 -26.26 11.02
CA PRO A 126 18.40 -26.18 11.89
C PRO A 126 18.34 -24.96 12.83
N THR A 127 18.79 -25.12 14.06
CA THR A 127 18.87 -24.03 15.02
C THR A 127 20.10 -23.16 14.84
N SER A 128 21.14 -23.64 14.15
CA SER A 128 22.36 -22.91 13.81
C SER A 128 22.28 -22.26 12.43
N ALA A 129 23.08 -21.23 12.20
CA ALA A 129 23.19 -20.57 10.90
C ALA A 129 23.72 -21.52 9.81
N GLN A 130 23.13 -21.43 8.62
CA GLN A 130 23.42 -22.30 7.46
C GLN A 130 24.19 -21.58 6.34
N HIS A 131 24.51 -20.30 6.51
CA HIS A 131 25.07 -19.42 5.47
C HIS A 131 26.57 -19.12 5.63
N GLY A 132 27.24 -19.65 6.66
CA GLY A 132 28.69 -19.52 6.86
C GLY A 132 29.17 -18.15 7.39
N ALA A 133 28.42 -17.07 7.19
CA ALA A 133 28.69 -15.76 7.80
C ALA A 133 28.45 -15.74 9.32
N ASP A 134 29.08 -14.78 10.02
CA ASP A 134 28.81 -14.51 11.44
C ASP A 134 27.37 -13.97 11.63
N PRO A 135 26.47 -14.70 12.31
CA PRO A 135 25.07 -14.28 12.48
C PRO A 135 24.92 -12.96 13.25
N LEU A 136 25.90 -12.58 14.06
CA LEU A 136 25.88 -11.34 14.84
C LEU A 136 26.44 -10.15 14.08
N ASN A 137 26.99 -10.37 12.89
CA ASN A 137 27.51 -9.33 11.99
C ASN A 137 26.71 -9.27 10.67
N LEU A 138 25.41 -9.56 10.68
CA LEU A 138 24.57 -9.43 9.49
C LEU A 138 23.96 -8.03 9.37
N PHE A 139 23.84 -7.53 8.14
CA PHE A 139 23.07 -6.34 7.84
C PHE A 139 21.70 -6.71 7.25
N VAL A 140 20.65 -6.15 7.85
CA VAL A 140 19.27 -6.20 7.31
C VAL A 140 18.98 -4.88 6.61
N VAL A 141 19.05 -4.88 5.27
CA VAL A 141 18.90 -3.69 4.44
C VAL A 141 17.48 -3.63 3.86
N VAL A 142 16.74 -2.58 4.20
CA VAL A 142 15.38 -2.35 3.68
C VAL A 142 15.43 -1.50 2.41
N GLU A 143 15.00 -2.07 1.29
CA GLU A 143 14.85 -1.37 0.01
C GLU A 143 13.42 -0.79 -0.10
N ALA A 144 13.20 0.39 0.46
CA ALA A 144 11.86 0.98 0.54
C ALA A 144 11.21 1.25 -0.84
N GLY A 145 12.02 1.51 -1.87
CA GLY A 145 11.54 1.90 -3.21
C GLY A 145 10.90 0.77 -4.02
N ASN A 146 11.34 -0.47 -3.82
CA ASN A 146 10.85 -1.67 -4.53
C ASN A 146 10.29 -2.74 -3.57
N HIS A 147 10.17 -2.42 -2.28
CA HIS A 147 9.61 -3.28 -1.24
C HIS A 147 10.35 -4.61 -1.10
N HIS A 148 11.67 -4.56 -1.03
CA HIS A 148 12.51 -5.74 -0.76
C HIS A 148 13.32 -5.56 0.52
N VAL A 149 13.81 -6.69 1.05
CA VAL A 149 14.84 -6.73 2.07
C VAL A 149 16.00 -7.56 1.55
N ARG A 150 17.23 -7.11 1.83
CA ARG A 150 18.45 -7.91 1.65
C ARG A 150 19.09 -8.22 2.98
N ILE A 151 19.65 -9.42 3.05
CA ILE A 151 20.53 -9.85 4.12
C ILE A 151 21.94 -9.86 3.56
N LEU A 152 22.83 -9.07 4.15
CA LEU A 152 24.23 -9.01 3.76
C LEU A 152 25.12 -9.56 4.88
N ASP A 153 26.18 -10.24 4.49
CA ASP A 153 27.31 -10.53 5.37
C ASP A 153 28.04 -9.22 5.69
N GLY A 154 28.24 -8.90 6.97
CA GLY A 154 28.89 -7.67 7.39
C GLY A 154 30.41 -7.67 7.32
N GLU A 155 31.05 -8.80 7.05
CA GLU A 155 32.50 -8.85 6.85
C GLU A 155 32.89 -8.39 5.43
N ASN A 156 32.21 -8.92 4.41
CA ASN A 156 32.56 -8.72 3.00
C ASN A 156 31.46 -8.02 2.18
N PHE A 157 30.30 -7.72 2.77
CA PHE A 157 29.12 -7.11 2.13
C PHE A 157 28.51 -7.95 0.99
N GLU A 158 28.74 -9.26 0.99
CA GLU A 158 28.08 -10.18 0.06
C GLU A 158 26.61 -10.37 0.41
N GLU A 159 25.77 -10.49 -0.62
CA GLU A 159 24.35 -10.77 -0.45
C GLU A 159 24.12 -12.25 -0.15
N LEU A 160 23.53 -12.53 1.02
CA LEU A 160 23.14 -13.87 1.43
C LEU A 160 21.71 -14.20 0.98
N ALA A 161 20.82 -13.20 0.98
CA ALA A 161 19.45 -13.37 0.54
C ALA A 161 18.80 -12.05 0.11
N LYS A 162 17.80 -12.17 -0.76
CA LYS A 162 16.85 -11.12 -1.10
C LYS A 162 15.44 -11.68 -1.13
N PHE A 163 14.49 -10.97 -0.52
CA PHE A 163 13.09 -11.35 -0.54
C PHE A 163 12.17 -10.14 -0.61
N GLN A 164 10.97 -10.37 -1.13
CA GLN A 164 9.90 -9.38 -1.20
C GLN A 164 9.35 -9.13 0.21
N SER A 165 9.26 -7.88 0.63
CA SER A 165 8.58 -7.48 1.86
C SER A 165 7.15 -7.03 1.59
N HIS A 166 6.38 -6.89 2.67
CA HIS A 166 5.16 -6.08 2.66
C HIS A 166 5.45 -4.62 2.27
N PHE A 167 4.41 -3.93 1.80
CA PHE A 167 4.48 -2.55 1.34
C PHE A 167 4.84 -1.59 2.48
N ALA A 168 5.81 -0.69 2.26
CA ALA A 168 6.14 0.36 3.23
C ALA A 168 6.45 -0.14 4.66
N LEU A 169 7.46 -1.02 4.77
CA LEU A 169 8.09 -1.31 6.06
C LEU A 169 8.45 -0.01 6.79
N HIS A 170 8.21 0.03 8.10
CA HIS A 170 8.39 1.23 8.89
C HIS A 170 8.91 0.96 10.30
N GLY A 171 9.76 1.87 10.76
CA GLY A 171 10.59 1.67 11.94
C GLY A 171 11.77 0.74 11.64
N GLY A 172 12.77 0.75 12.53
CA GLY A 172 13.85 -0.22 12.45
C GLY A 172 13.32 -1.63 12.73
N PRO A 173 13.73 -2.65 11.95
CA PRO A 173 13.42 -4.04 12.30
C PRO A 173 13.92 -4.35 13.72
N LYS A 174 13.21 -5.23 14.42
CA LYS A 174 13.58 -5.66 15.77
C LYS A 174 14.09 -7.09 15.71
N PHE A 175 14.95 -7.46 16.65
CA PHE A 175 15.57 -8.78 16.68
C PHE A 175 15.14 -9.53 17.92
N SER A 176 15.10 -10.86 17.84
CA SER A 176 15.02 -11.69 19.03
C SER A 176 16.29 -11.51 19.89
N PRO A 177 16.23 -11.79 21.21
CA PRO A 177 17.38 -11.59 22.09
C PRO A 177 18.65 -12.35 21.68
N ASP A 178 18.50 -13.50 21.03
CA ASP A 178 19.58 -14.32 20.50
C ASP A 178 20.05 -13.90 19.08
N GLY A 179 19.41 -12.90 18.48
CA GLY A 179 19.73 -12.41 17.14
C GLY A 179 19.25 -13.30 15.99
N ARG A 180 18.61 -14.45 16.25
CA ARG A 180 18.19 -15.39 15.19
C ARG A 180 17.04 -14.85 14.34
N PHE A 181 16.05 -14.23 14.98
CA PHE A 181 14.85 -13.75 14.28
C PHE A 181 14.90 -12.25 14.12
N VAL A 182 14.41 -11.80 12.97
CA VAL A 182 14.12 -10.40 12.72
C VAL A 182 12.64 -10.21 12.43
N TYR A 183 12.09 -9.15 13.02
CA TYR A 183 10.68 -8.78 12.98
C TYR A 183 10.51 -7.49 12.21
N PHE A 184 9.71 -7.55 11.16
CA PHE A 184 9.36 -6.41 10.32
C PHE A 184 7.95 -5.95 10.65
N ALA A 185 7.73 -4.64 10.59
CA ALA A 185 6.40 -4.05 10.68
C ALA A 185 6.14 -3.18 9.46
N SER A 186 5.04 -3.46 8.78
CA SER A 186 4.52 -2.70 7.65
C SER A 186 3.52 -1.65 8.13
N ARG A 187 3.42 -0.52 7.42
CA ARG A 187 2.45 0.54 7.75
C ARG A 187 1.00 0.08 7.67
N ASP A 188 0.69 -0.83 6.77
CA ASP A 188 -0.66 -1.39 6.59
C ASP A 188 -0.99 -2.51 7.59
N GLY A 189 -0.11 -2.74 8.56
CA GLY A 189 -0.38 -3.54 9.75
C GLY A 189 0.15 -4.96 9.71
N TRP A 190 0.84 -5.37 8.65
CA TRP A 190 1.54 -6.66 8.62
C TRP A 190 2.77 -6.66 9.53
N VAL A 191 2.92 -7.75 10.27
CA VAL A 191 4.12 -8.12 11.01
C VAL A 191 4.63 -9.43 10.44
N SER A 192 5.92 -9.47 10.10
CA SER A 192 6.56 -10.66 9.52
C SER A 192 7.79 -11.06 10.34
N VAL A 193 7.99 -12.36 10.52
CA VAL A 193 9.14 -12.93 11.22
C VAL A 193 10.01 -13.70 10.24
N TYR A 194 11.29 -13.34 10.18
CA TYR A 194 12.29 -13.97 9.32
C TYR A 194 13.36 -14.65 10.18
N ASP A 195 13.71 -15.88 9.84
CA ASP A 195 14.83 -16.62 10.44
C ASP A 195 16.11 -16.31 9.69
N LEU A 196 17.03 -15.57 10.33
CA LEU A 196 18.31 -15.19 9.75
C LEU A 196 19.25 -16.38 9.60
N HIS A 197 19.15 -17.40 10.48
CA HIS A 197 20.01 -18.59 10.39
C HIS A 197 19.74 -19.40 9.13
N ASN A 198 18.46 -19.48 8.73
CA ASN A 198 18.02 -20.32 7.61
C ASN A 198 17.62 -19.53 6.37
N LEU A 199 17.61 -18.20 6.46
CA LEU A 199 17.20 -17.28 5.41
C LEU A 199 15.79 -17.61 4.88
N LYS A 200 14.82 -17.73 5.81
CA LYS A 200 13.42 -18.09 5.51
C LYS A 200 12.43 -17.19 6.24
N MET A 201 11.35 -16.86 5.53
CA MET A 201 10.16 -16.28 6.14
C MET A 201 9.41 -17.35 6.93
N ILE A 202 9.20 -17.12 8.22
CA ILE A 202 8.59 -18.11 9.12
C ILE A 202 7.08 -17.91 9.20
N ALA A 203 6.65 -16.71 9.55
CA ALA A 203 5.25 -16.41 9.77
C ALA A 203 4.96 -14.95 9.54
N GLU A 204 3.69 -14.66 9.25
CA GLU A 204 3.16 -13.31 9.10
C GLU A 204 1.78 -13.21 9.73
N VAL A 205 1.46 -12.04 10.27
CA VAL A 205 0.14 -11.73 10.80
C VAL A 205 -0.15 -10.25 10.60
N ARG A 206 -1.40 -9.91 10.30
CA ARG A 206 -1.83 -8.52 10.26
C ARG A 206 -2.38 -8.14 11.64
N ALA A 207 -1.59 -7.41 12.41
CA ALA A 207 -1.92 -7.07 13.80
C ALA A 207 -2.88 -5.87 13.93
N GLY A 208 -3.16 -5.17 12.84
CA GLY A 208 -4.10 -4.05 12.80
C GLY A 208 -4.23 -3.47 11.40
N LEU A 209 -5.01 -2.39 11.28
CA LEU A 209 -5.17 -1.68 10.00
C LEU A 209 -3.98 -0.78 9.68
N ILE A 210 -3.33 -0.24 10.73
CA ILE A 210 -2.20 0.68 10.61
C ILE A 210 -1.21 0.42 11.75
N ILE A 211 0.07 0.27 11.42
CA ILE A 211 1.15 0.16 12.41
C ILE A 211 2.19 1.27 12.17
N ARG A 212 2.74 1.80 13.26
CA ARG A 212 3.82 2.79 13.21
C ARG A 212 5.15 2.27 13.76
N HIS A 213 5.11 1.25 14.61
CA HIS A 213 6.29 0.66 15.22
C HIS A 213 5.95 -0.69 15.84
N ILE A 214 6.93 -1.60 15.91
CA ILE A 214 6.88 -2.79 16.76
C ILE A 214 7.85 -2.59 17.93
N ALA A 215 7.33 -2.66 19.15
CA ALA A 215 8.14 -2.64 20.36
C ALA A 215 8.90 -3.96 20.52
N GLY A 216 10.00 -3.97 21.28
CA GLY A 216 10.89 -5.13 21.41
C GLY A 216 10.13 -6.44 21.64
N VAL A 217 10.54 -7.49 20.92
CA VAL A 217 9.89 -8.80 21.00
C VAL A 217 10.53 -9.57 22.14
N GLN A 218 9.78 -9.76 23.23
CA GLN A 218 10.14 -10.70 24.27
C GLN A 218 9.64 -12.09 23.85
N THR A 219 10.51 -13.08 23.91
CA THR A 219 10.09 -14.48 23.91
C THR A 219 9.24 -14.69 25.16
N ILE A 220 7.94 -14.93 25.01
CA ILE A 220 7.13 -15.47 26.09
C ILE A 220 7.70 -16.89 26.35
N PRO A 221 8.21 -17.20 27.54
CA PRO A 221 8.61 -18.57 27.87
C PRO A 221 7.40 -19.48 27.68
N GLY A 222 7.58 -20.54 26.89
CA GLY A 222 6.56 -21.58 26.71
C GLY A 222 6.20 -22.31 28.00
#